data_AF-A0A524N954-F1
#
_entry.id   AF-A0A524N954-F1
#
_cell.length_a   1.000
_cell.length_b   1.000
_cell.length_c   1.000
_cell.angle_alpha   90.00
_cell.angle_beta   90.00
_cell.angle_gamma   90.00
#
_symmetry.space_group_name_H-M   'P 1'
#
loop_
_entity.id
_entity.type
_entity.pdbx_description
1 polymer ?
#
loop_
_entity_poly.entity_id
_entity_poly.type
_entity_poly.pdbx_seq_one_letter_code
_entity_poly.pdbx_strand_id
1 'polypeptide(L)'
;MAQIQERERRIPELRKSIHPTGPGHFGVAERGILALVNPERLRKILSRMLDENEFLGPHGIRSISKFHEKHPYVLHVNGQEFRVDYLPDESDNGMFGGNSNWRGPVWMPVNIMLLRALQQYYLYYGDNFKIECPTGSGNLMNLFEVSKEISDRLISTYIRDEKGKRPVYGGSEKFQTDPNWRDYILFYEYYHGDNGAGLGASHQTGWSGVVAKLIELYGLVDPEKLLKVGKKAGFVKGTDNAGKQKK
;
A
#
# COMPACT_ATOMS: atom_id res chain seq x y z
N MET A 1 15.84 15.55 20.55
CA MET A 1 16.76 14.43 20.89
C MET A 1 16.87 14.18 22.39
N ALA A 2 17.13 15.20 23.24
CA ALA A 2 17.29 15.01 24.69
C ALA A 2 16.12 14.28 25.41
N GLN A 3 14.86 14.56 25.04
CA GLN A 3 13.70 13.88 25.62
C GLN A 3 13.59 12.40 25.24
N ILE A 4 14.06 12.00 24.06
CA ILE A 4 14.04 10.60 23.62
C ILE A 4 15.12 9.81 24.35
N GLN A 5 16.33 10.37 24.48
CA GLN A 5 17.42 9.75 25.23
C GLN A 5 17.05 9.57 26.72
N GLU A 6 16.40 10.57 27.32
CA GLU A 6 15.90 10.44 28.70
C GLU A 6 14.82 9.36 28.83
N ARG A 7 13.93 9.24 27.83
CA ARG A 7 12.89 8.20 27.82
C ARG A 7 13.47 6.80 27.62
N GLU A 8 14.49 6.64 26.78
CA GLU A 8 15.24 5.39 26.62
C GLU A 8 16.00 5.01 27.90
N ARG A 9 16.55 5.99 28.63
CA ARG A 9 17.20 5.74 29.93
C ARG A 9 16.20 5.19 30.95
N ARG A 10 14.96 5.69 30.94
CA ARG A 10 13.88 5.24 31.84
C ARG A 10 13.25 3.92 31.42
N ILE A 11 13.24 3.61 30.13
CA ILE A 11 12.59 2.42 29.54
C ILE A 11 13.59 1.74 28.57
N PRO A 12 14.61 1.02 29.09
CA PRO A 12 15.70 0.48 28.26
C PRO A 12 15.23 -0.52 27.20
N GLU A 13 14.17 -1.28 27.47
CA GLU A 13 13.53 -2.22 26.55
C GLU A 13 12.91 -1.54 25.32
N LEU A 14 12.62 -0.24 25.39
CA LEU A 14 12.10 0.54 24.26
C LEU A 14 13.08 0.46 23.08
N ARG A 15 14.40 0.49 23.36
CA ARG A 15 15.46 0.36 22.35
C ARG A 15 15.41 -0.96 21.57
N LYS A 16 14.89 -2.02 22.16
CA LYS A 16 14.72 -3.32 21.47
C LYS A 16 13.56 -3.31 20.49
N SER A 17 12.65 -2.34 20.62
CA SER A 17 11.40 -2.27 19.87
C SER A 17 11.37 -1.15 18.84
N ILE A 18 12.03 -0.02 19.10
CA ILE A 18 12.07 1.13 18.20
C ILE A 18 13.26 1.07 17.23
N HIS A 19 13.16 1.81 16.14
CA HIS A 19 14.24 1.95 15.18
C HIS A 19 15.43 2.72 15.79
N PRO A 20 16.68 2.23 15.66
CA PRO A 20 17.88 2.97 16.07
C PRO A 20 17.97 4.34 15.36
N THR A 21 18.35 5.39 16.07
CA THR A 21 18.43 6.75 15.49
C THR A 21 19.51 7.59 16.16
N GLY A 22 20.04 8.58 15.44
CA GLY A 22 21.13 9.45 15.91
C GLY A 22 22.51 9.05 15.36
N PRO A 23 23.60 9.56 15.96
CA PRO A 23 24.97 9.29 15.52
C PRO A 23 25.24 7.78 15.38
N GLY A 24 25.80 7.37 14.24
CA GLY A 24 26.01 5.95 13.90
C GLY A 24 24.80 5.24 13.29
N HIS A 25 23.64 5.88 13.27
CA HIS A 25 22.37 5.34 12.74
C HIS A 25 21.66 6.32 11.81
N PHE A 26 22.40 7.20 11.14
CA PHE A 26 21.83 8.04 10.08
C PHE A 26 21.73 7.26 8.78
N GLY A 27 20.64 7.52 8.05
CA GLY A 27 20.39 6.96 6.73
C GLY A 27 21.00 7.80 5.61
N VAL A 28 20.49 7.61 4.40
CA VAL A 28 20.93 8.35 3.21
C VAL A 28 20.87 9.86 3.44
N ALA A 29 21.93 10.57 3.05
CA ALA A 29 22.08 12.02 3.25
C ALA A 29 21.95 12.45 4.72
N GLU A 30 22.56 11.68 5.62
CA GLU A 30 22.59 11.90 7.08
C GLU A 30 21.19 12.01 7.71
N ARG A 31 20.20 11.39 7.07
CA ARG A 31 18.80 11.52 7.48
C ARG A 31 18.52 10.67 8.72
N GLY A 32 18.02 11.30 9.78
CA GLY A 32 17.46 10.58 10.93
C GLY A 32 16.09 9.97 10.63
N ILE A 33 15.72 8.95 11.41
CA ILE A 33 14.39 8.36 11.42
C ILE A 33 13.87 8.24 12.85
N LEU A 34 12.56 8.38 13.03
CA LEU A 34 11.89 8.03 14.29
C LEU A 34 10.74 7.09 13.95
N ALA A 35 10.93 5.80 14.23
CA ALA A 35 9.99 4.76 13.86
C ALA A 35 9.85 3.72 14.98
N LEU A 36 8.63 3.22 15.17
CA LEU A 36 8.33 2.13 16.12
C LEU A 36 8.73 0.76 15.60
N VAL A 37 9.09 0.66 14.31
CA VAL A 37 9.44 -0.59 13.66
C VAL A 37 10.92 -0.52 13.32
N ASN A 38 11.72 -1.37 13.97
CA ASN A 38 13.14 -1.53 13.67
C ASN A 38 13.36 -2.34 12.36
N PRO A 39 14.59 -2.38 11.81
CA PRO A 39 14.85 -3.05 10.54
C PRO A 39 14.42 -4.51 10.51
N GLU A 40 14.60 -5.25 11.61
CA GLU A 40 14.27 -6.68 11.70
C GLU A 40 12.75 -6.92 11.66
N ARG A 41 11.99 -6.13 12.43
CA ARG A 41 10.53 -6.17 12.42
C ARG A 41 9.97 -5.70 11.08
N LEU A 42 10.60 -4.69 10.47
CA LEU A 42 10.20 -4.21 9.15
C LEU A 42 10.31 -5.34 8.11
N ARG A 43 11.43 -6.08 8.09
CA ARG A 43 11.57 -7.25 7.20
C ARG A 43 10.46 -8.28 7.43
N LYS A 44 10.18 -8.64 8.69
CA LYS A 44 9.11 -9.62 9.02
C LYS A 44 7.72 -9.16 8.57
N ILE A 45 7.40 -7.88 8.78
CA ILE A 45 6.13 -7.29 8.34
C ILE A 45 6.03 -7.33 6.81
N LEU A 46 7.07 -6.87 6.12
CA LEU A 46 7.07 -6.80 4.66
C LEU A 46 7.01 -8.19 4.01
N SER A 47 7.75 -9.18 4.52
CA SER A 47 7.67 -10.56 4.01
C SER A 47 6.27 -11.16 4.10
N ARG A 48 5.43 -10.73 5.05
CA ARG A 48 4.02 -11.16 5.12
C ARG A 48 3.11 -10.30 4.25
N MET A 49 3.33 -8.98 4.27
CA MET A 49 2.54 -8.00 3.53
C MET A 49 2.66 -8.20 2.01
N LEU A 50 3.85 -8.62 1.54
CA LEU A 50 4.20 -8.75 0.13
C LEU A 50 4.03 -10.19 -0.40
N ASP A 51 3.45 -11.10 0.38
CA ASP A 51 3.13 -12.46 -0.03
C ASP A 51 1.73 -12.49 -0.67
N GLU A 52 1.64 -13.06 -1.88
CA GLU A 52 0.39 -13.12 -2.65
C GLU A 52 -0.64 -14.10 -2.07
N ASN A 53 -0.18 -15.09 -1.31
CA ASN A 53 -1.03 -16.00 -0.54
C ASN A 53 -1.52 -15.37 0.78
N GLU A 54 -1.09 -14.14 1.07
CA GLU A 54 -1.43 -13.41 2.27
C GLU A 54 -2.11 -12.09 1.89
N PHE A 55 -1.39 -10.98 2.02
CA PHE A 55 -1.95 -9.64 1.91
C PHE A 55 -1.80 -9.05 0.51
N LEU A 56 -0.80 -9.43 -0.29
CA LEU A 56 -0.55 -8.83 -1.60
C LEU A 56 -1.53 -9.37 -2.65
N GLY A 57 -2.61 -8.64 -2.89
CA GLY A 57 -3.57 -8.96 -3.95
C GLY A 57 -3.14 -8.43 -5.32
N PRO A 58 -3.80 -8.86 -6.40
CA PRO A 58 -3.55 -8.34 -7.76
C PRO A 58 -3.94 -6.86 -7.93
N HIS A 59 -4.79 -6.35 -7.02
CA HIS A 59 -5.35 -5.00 -7.08
C HIS A 59 -4.99 -4.14 -5.85
N GLY A 60 -3.99 -4.56 -5.06
CA GLY A 60 -3.53 -3.86 -3.85
C GLY A 60 -3.39 -4.77 -2.63
N ILE A 61 -3.12 -4.18 -1.47
CA ILE A 61 -3.03 -4.88 -0.19
C ILE A 61 -4.44 -5.12 0.38
N ARG A 62 -4.77 -6.40 0.61
CA ARG A 62 -6.02 -6.87 1.22
C ARG A 62 -6.12 -6.41 2.68
N SER A 63 -7.32 -6.19 3.19
CA SER A 63 -7.52 -5.77 4.60
C SER A 63 -7.26 -6.89 5.61
N ILE A 64 -7.45 -8.15 5.21
CA ILE A 64 -7.07 -9.37 5.95
C ILE A 64 -6.30 -10.29 5.01
N SER A 65 -5.39 -11.07 5.58
CA SER A 65 -4.65 -12.08 4.84
C SER A 65 -5.57 -13.15 4.22
N LYS A 66 -5.32 -13.47 2.95
CA LYS A 66 -5.94 -14.59 2.24
C LYS A 66 -5.68 -15.95 2.88
N PHE A 67 -4.66 -16.08 3.74
CA PHE A 67 -4.43 -17.28 4.56
C PHE A 67 -5.68 -17.72 5.34
N HIS A 68 -6.48 -16.76 5.80
CA HIS A 68 -7.70 -16.99 6.56
C HIS A 68 -8.87 -17.55 5.73
N GLU A 69 -8.71 -17.70 4.41
CA GLU A 69 -9.63 -18.47 3.57
C GLU A 69 -9.64 -19.96 3.97
N LYS A 70 -8.46 -20.50 4.29
CA LYS A 70 -8.29 -21.91 4.71
C LYS A 70 -8.10 -22.06 6.21
N HIS A 71 -7.67 -20.99 6.89
CA HIS A 71 -7.32 -20.99 8.31
C HIS A 71 -8.02 -19.83 9.03
N PRO A 72 -9.36 -19.86 9.12
CA PRO A 72 -10.15 -18.83 9.79
C PRO A 72 -9.62 -18.56 11.21
N TYR A 73 -9.70 -17.31 11.66
CA TYR A 73 -9.50 -17.04 13.08
C TYR A 73 -10.76 -17.42 13.85
N VAL A 74 -10.63 -18.33 14.81
CA VAL A 74 -11.75 -18.87 15.59
C VAL A 74 -11.52 -18.62 17.07
N LEU A 75 -12.49 -18.02 17.74
CA LEU A 75 -12.51 -17.74 19.17
C LEU A 75 -13.74 -18.42 19.80
N HIS A 76 -13.52 -19.25 20.82
CA HIS A 76 -14.60 -19.88 21.57
C HIS A 76 -14.83 -19.15 22.90
N VAL A 77 -16.04 -18.66 23.13
CA VAL A 77 -16.45 -17.99 24.38
C VAL A 77 -17.80 -18.53 24.83
N ASN A 78 -17.91 -19.01 26.06
CA ASN A 78 -19.16 -19.52 26.65
C ASN A 78 -19.89 -20.57 25.79
N GLY A 79 -19.15 -21.46 25.12
CA GLY A 79 -19.72 -22.49 24.25
C GLY A 79 -20.16 -22.00 22.86
N GLN A 80 -19.94 -20.72 22.54
CA GLN A 80 -20.19 -20.14 21.23
C GLN A 80 -18.88 -19.95 20.45
N GLU A 81 -18.92 -20.28 19.16
CA GLU A 81 -17.84 -20.01 18.21
C GLU A 81 -18.02 -18.64 17.56
N PHE A 82 -16.97 -17.82 17.58
CA PHE A 82 -16.84 -16.58 16.82
C PHE A 82 -15.75 -16.75 15.77
N ARG A 83 -16.05 -16.40 14.53
CA ARG A 83 -15.22 -16.73 13.38
C ARG A 83 -14.95 -15.52 12.49
N VAL A 84 -13.72 -15.39 12.02
CA VAL A 84 -13.31 -14.38 11.03
C VAL A 84 -12.65 -15.10 9.85
N ASP A 85 -13.42 -15.24 8.76
CA ASP A 85 -12.95 -15.71 7.46
C ASP A 85 -12.32 -14.59 6.64
N TYR A 86 -11.52 -14.99 5.63
CA TYR A 86 -11.24 -14.12 4.50
C TYR A 86 -12.47 -14.05 3.58
N LEU A 87 -13.03 -12.85 3.44
CA LEU A 87 -14.10 -12.54 2.49
C LEU A 87 -13.59 -11.44 1.55
N PRO A 88 -13.37 -11.72 0.27
CA PRO A 88 -12.82 -10.74 -0.64
C PRO A 88 -13.85 -9.67 -1.06
N ASP A 89 -15.13 -9.84 -0.72
CA ASP A 89 -16.29 -9.03 -1.14
C ASP A 89 -17.10 -8.58 0.10
N GLU A 90 -18.42 -8.40 -0.06
CA GLU A 90 -19.38 -8.10 0.99
C GLU A 90 -19.39 -9.15 2.11
N SER A 91 -19.79 -8.70 3.29
CA SER A 91 -20.00 -9.54 4.46
C SER A 91 -21.02 -10.63 4.16
N ASP A 92 -20.70 -11.85 4.57
CA ASP A 92 -21.56 -13.04 4.52
C ASP A 92 -22.66 -13.08 5.59
N ASN A 93 -22.72 -12.04 6.45
CA ASN A 93 -23.69 -11.95 7.54
C ASN A 93 -24.18 -10.51 7.73
N GLY A 94 -25.36 -10.39 8.35
CA GLY A 94 -26.04 -9.12 8.58
C GLY A 94 -25.56 -8.32 9.79
N MET A 95 -24.45 -8.68 10.46
CA MET A 95 -23.93 -7.85 11.55
C MET A 95 -23.64 -6.44 11.02
N PHE A 96 -24.04 -5.42 11.78
CA PHE A 96 -23.94 -4.01 11.37
C PHE A 96 -24.59 -3.73 10.00
N GLY A 97 -25.69 -4.43 9.68
CA GLY A 97 -26.40 -4.27 8.40
C GLY A 97 -25.65 -4.84 7.19
N GLY A 98 -24.72 -5.77 7.41
CA GLY A 98 -23.88 -6.33 6.34
C GLY A 98 -22.66 -5.47 6.00
N ASN A 99 -22.41 -4.39 6.73
CA ASN A 99 -21.38 -3.41 6.39
C ASN A 99 -19.98 -3.70 7.00
N SER A 100 -19.72 -4.94 7.43
CA SER A 100 -18.43 -5.34 8.01
C SER A 100 -17.44 -5.80 6.93
N ASN A 101 -17.15 -4.90 5.98
CA ASN A 101 -16.44 -5.22 4.73
C ASN A 101 -14.90 -5.04 4.84
N TRP A 102 -14.36 -5.33 6.02
CA TRP A 102 -12.93 -5.22 6.35
C TRP A 102 -12.22 -6.58 6.41
N ARG A 103 -12.85 -7.64 5.87
CA ARG A 103 -12.39 -9.03 6.00
C ARG A 103 -11.68 -9.60 4.77
N GLY A 104 -11.18 -8.74 3.88
CA GLY A 104 -10.48 -9.17 2.68
C GLY A 104 -10.44 -8.17 1.54
N PRO A 105 -11.42 -7.25 1.37
CA PRO A 105 -11.36 -6.26 0.31
C PRO A 105 -10.15 -5.34 0.41
N VAL A 106 -9.80 -4.71 -0.72
CA VAL A 106 -8.79 -3.66 -0.82
C VAL A 106 -9.44 -2.30 -0.53
N TRP A 107 -8.88 -1.60 0.45
CA TRP A 107 -9.28 -0.24 0.81
C TRP A 107 -8.18 0.74 0.43
N MET A 108 -8.51 1.75 -0.39
CA MET A 108 -7.54 2.75 -0.84
C MET A 108 -6.87 3.51 0.32
N PRO A 109 -7.57 4.00 1.36
CA PRO A 109 -6.93 4.76 2.45
C PRO A 109 -5.76 4.01 3.10
N VAL A 110 -5.96 2.73 3.41
CA VAL A 110 -4.95 1.88 4.06
C VAL A 110 -3.76 1.68 3.13
N ASN A 111 -4.01 1.38 1.86
CA ASN A 111 -2.97 1.25 0.86
C ASN A 111 -2.14 2.53 0.70
N ILE A 112 -2.77 3.71 0.66
CA ILE A 112 -2.04 4.98 0.59
C ILE A 112 -1.18 5.22 1.83
N MET A 113 -1.66 4.87 3.02
CA MET A 113 -0.85 4.97 4.23
C MET A 113 0.38 4.07 4.17
N LEU A 114 0.22 2.84 3.64
CA LEU A 114 1.34 1.90 3.43
C LEU A 114 2.34 2.44 2.41
N LEU A 115 1.86 2.93 1.25
CA LEU A 115 2.72 3.54 0.23
C LEU A 115 3.53 4.72 0.79
N ARG A 116 2.88 5.60 1.55
CA ARG A 116 3.54 6.74 2.21
C ARG A 116 4.57 6.27 3.23
N ALA A 117 4.29 5.21 3.99
CA ALA A 117 5.23 4.65 4.95
C ALA A 117 6.47 4.05 4.24
N LEU A 118 6.25 3.26 3.18
CA LEU A 118 7.32 2.68 2.35
C LEU A 118 8.24 3.76 1.79
N GLN A 119 7.68 4.85 1.25
CA GLN A 119 8.47 5.98 0.75
C GLN A 119 9.26 6.68 1.87
N GLN A 120 8.72 6.78 3.08
CA GLN A 120 9.46 7.34 4.22
C GLN A 120 10.63 6.47 4.65
N TYR A 121 10.45 5.15 4.68
CA TYR A 121 11.54 4.22 4.94
C TYR A 121 12.55 4.21 3.79
N TYR A 122 12.11 4.32 2.53
CA TYR A 122 13.02 4.46 1.38
C TYR A 122 13.90 5.71 1.51
N LEU A 123 13.35 6.86 1.90
CA LEU A 123 14.15 8.06 2.15
C LEU A 123 15.25 7.86 3.20
N TYR A 124 15.05 6.94 4.15
CA TYR A 124 16.06 6.62 5.14
C TYR A 124 17.07 5.57 4.63
N TYR A 125 16.59 4.44 4.12
CA TYR A 125 17.45 3.30 3.75
C TYR A 125 18.07 3.41 2.36
N GLY A 126 17.45 4.14 1.43
CA GLY A 126 17.77 4.12 0.01
C GLY A 126 17.75 2.72 -0.58
N ASP A 127 18.71 2.44 -1.45
CA ASP A 127 18.84 1.15 -2.15
C ASP A 127 19.39 0.02 -1.29
N ASN A 128 19.85 0.32 -0.07
CA ASN A 128 20.51 -0.66 0.79
C ASN A 128 19.51 -1.62 1.45
N PHE A 129 18.28 -1.18 1.69
CA PHE A 129 17.22 -2.07 2.18
C PHE A 129 16.51 -2.71 0.99
N LYS A 130 16.89 -3.96 0.70
CA LYS A 130 16.21 -4.80 -0.29
C LYS A 130 15.35 -5.86 0.41
N ILE A 131 14.17 -6.12 -0.17
CA ILE A 131 13.21 -7.15 0.26
C ILE A 131 12.60 -7.80 -0.97
N GLU A 132 12.24 -9.07 -0.86
CA GLU A 132 11.61 -9.80 -1.95
C GLU A 132 10.17 -9.30 -2.19
N CYS A 133 9.83 -8.98 -3.43
CA CYS A 133 8.49 -8.53 -3.81
C CYS A 133 8.13 -9.00 -5.22
N PRO A 134 7.11 -9.85 -5.39
CA PRO A 134 6.37 -10.55 -4.33
C PRO A 134 7.26 -11.47 -3.47
N THR A 135 6.85 -11.78 -2.24
CA THR A 135 7.58 -12.73 -1.39
C THR A 135 7.59 -14.12 -2.04
N GLY A 136 8.75 -14.79 -2.03
CA GLY A 136 9.00 -16.05 -2.72
C GLY A 136 9.33 -15.95 -4.22
N SER A 137 9.38 -14.75 -4.82
CA SER A 137 9.63 -14.55 -6.26
C SER A 137 11.11 -14.55 -6.68
N GLY A 138 12.05 -14.41 -5.75
CA GLY A 138 13.47 -14.11 -5.97
C GLY A 138 13.77 -12.65 -6.33
N ASN A 139 12.76 -11.83 -6.60
CA ASN A 139 12.94 -10.46 -7.06
C ASN A 139 13.15 -9.50 -5.86
N LEU A 140 14.40 -9.08 -5.66
CA LEU A 140 14.77 -8.14 -4.60
C LEU A 140 14.53 -6.69 -5.03
N MET A 141 13.64 -6.00 -4.33
CA MET A 141 13.25 -4.61 -4.56
C MET A 141 13.61 -3.72 -3.36
N ASN A 142 13.96 -2.46 -3.60
CA ASN A 142 14.04 -1.42 -2.57
C ASN A 142 12.62 -0.95 -2.22
N LEU A 143 12.50 -0.15 -1.16
CA LEU A 143 11.18 0.28 -0.67
C LEU A 143 10.45 1.27 -1.60
N PHE A 144 11.15 1.94 -2.52
CA PHE A 144 10.51 2.73 -3.57
C PHE A 144 9.88 1.83 -4.63
N GLU A 145 10.63 0.85 -5.12
CA GLU A 145 10.20 -0.16 -6.09
C GLU A 145 8.99 -0.94 -5.55
N VAL A 146 9.03 -1.39 -4.30
CA VAL A 146 7.87 -2.03 -3.62
C VAL A 146 6.66 -1.09 -3.58
N SER A 147 6.86 0.19 -3.24
CA SER A 147 5.77 1.15 -3.21
C SER A 147 5.18 1.41 -4.61
N LYS A 148 6.00 1.34 -5.66
CA LYS A 148 5.55 1.44 -7.04
C LYS A 148 4.78 0.20 -7.47
N GLU A 149 5.27 -1.00 -7.15
CA GLU A 149 4.59 -2.28 -7.45
C GLU A 149 3.17 -2.32 -6.87
N ILE A 150 3.01 -1.94 -5.59
CA ILE A 150 1.69 -1.85 -4.96
C ILE A 150 0.83 -0.78 -5.66
N SER A 151 1.41 0.37 -6.00
CA SER A 151 0.70 1.43 -6.73
C SER A 151 0.22 0.98 -8.11
N ASP A 152 1.06 0.28 -8.87
CA ASP A 152 0.71 -0.25 -10.19
C ASP A 152 -0.45 -1.25 -10.08
N ARG A 153 -0.46 -2.09 -9.03
CA ARG A 153 -1.61 -2.97 -8.71
C ARG A 153 -2.88 -2.19 -8.36
N LEU A 154 -2.80 -1.10 -7.59
CA LEU A 154 -3.99 -0.27 -7.31
C LEU A 154 -4.52 0.40 -8.58
N ILE A 155 -3.62 0.87 -9.46
CA ILE A 155 -3.96 1.48 -10.76
C ILE A 155 -4.58 0.44 -11.70
N SER A 156 -4.10 -0.81 -11.65
CA SER A 156 -4.60 -1.93 -12.48
C SER A 156 -6.13 -2.09 -12.37
N THR A 157 -6.68 -1.81 -11.20
CA THR A 157 -8.12 -1.81 -10.91
C THR A 157 -8.93 -0.95 -11.91
N TYR A 158 -8.36 0.16 -12.36
CA TYR A 158 -9.06 1.17 -13.14
C TYR A 158 -8.73 1.12 -14.62
N ILE A 159 -7.66 0.45 -15.05
CA ILE A 159 -7.26 0.38 -16.46
C ILE A 159 -7.88 -0.83 -17.15
N ARG A 160 -7.90 -0.82 -18.49
CA ARG A 160 -8.33 -1.99 -19.26
C ARG A 160 -7.23 -3.05 -19.23
N ASP A 161 -7.62 -4.30 -19.03
CA ASP A 161 -6.77 -5.47 -19.19
C ASP A 161 -6.58 -5.83 -20.68
N GLU A 162 -5.87 -6.92 -20.92
CA GLU A 162 -5.63 -7.46 -22.28
C GLU A 162 -6.93 -7.83 -23.03
N LYS A 163 -8.03 -8.07 -22.31
CA LYS A 163 -9.35 -8.37 -22.87
C LYS A 163 -10.20 -7.11 -23.05
N GLY A 164 -9.64 -5.93 -22.78
CA GLY A 164 -10.33 -4.65 -22.86
C GLY A 164 -11.30 -4.37 -21.72
N LYS A 165 -11.33 -5.20 -20.67
CA LYS A 165 -12.22 -5.07 -19.50
C LYS A 165 -11.51 -4.34 -18.37
N ARG A 166 -12.26 -3.55 -17.58
CA ARG A 166 -11.72 -2.89 -16.37
C ARG A 166 -12.12 -3.69 -15.13
N PRO A 167 -11.18 -4.05 -14.24
CA PRO A 167 -11.50 -4.77 -13.01
C PRO A 167 -12.57 -4.07 -12.15
N VAL A 168 -12.53 -2.73 -12.06
CA VAL A 168 -13.49 -1.93 -11.26
C VAL A 168 -14.96 -2.19 -11.57
N TYR A 169 -15.31 -2.62 -12.79
CA TYR A 169 -16.69 -2.93 -13.14
C TYR A 169 -17.08 -4.39 -12.89
N GLY A 170 -16.13 -5.26 -12.56
CA GLY A 170 -16.37 -6.68 -12.32
C GLY A 170 -17.22 -7.31 -13.43
N GLY A 171 -18.30 -7.98 -13.03
CA GLY A 171 -19.28 -8.61 -13.93
C GLY A 171 -20.29 -7.67 -14.58
N SER A 172 -20.19 -6.35 -14.40
CA SER A 172 -21.17 -5.38 -14.92
C SER A 172 -20.97 -5.11 -16.42
N GLU A 173 -21.48 -6.01 -17.27
CA GLU A 173 -21.25 -6.00 -18.73
C GLU A 173 -21.60 -4.67 -19.41
N LYS A 174 -22.63 -3.96 -18.93
CA LYS A 174 -23.00 -2.64 -19.46
C LYS A 174 -21.84 -1.64 -19.33
N PHE A 175 -21.19 -1.57 -18.16
CA PHE A 175 -20.04 -0.69 -17.96
C PHE A 175 -18.76 -1.23 -18.60
N GLN A 176 -18.69 -2.52 -18.93
CA GLN A 176 -17.53 -3.06 -19.65
C GLN A 176 -17.59 -2.73 -21.15
N THR A 177 -18.75 -2.86 -21.78
CA THR A 177 -18.86 -2.97 -23.25
C THR A 177 -19.61 -1.83 -23.92
N ASP A 178 -20.56 -1.17 -23.25
CA ASP A 178 -21.39 -0.12 -23.87
C ASP A 178 -20.52 1.11 -24.21
N PRO A 179 -20.45 1.53 -25.49
CA PRO A 179 -19.65 2.69 -25.90
C PRO A 179 -20.00 3.99 -25.18
N ASN A 180 -21.22 4.11 -24.66
CA ASN A 180 -21.68 5.29 -23.93
C ASN A 180 -21.35 5.23 -22.43
N TRP A 181 -20.94 4.09 -21.88
CA TRP A 181 -20.71 3.94 -20.43
C TRP A 181 -19.30 3.52 -20.07
N ARG A 182 -18.62 2.79 -20.96
CA ARG A 182 -17.33 2.11 -20.68
C ARG A 182 -16.14 3.00 -20.34
N ASP A 183 -16.26 4.30 -20.58
CA ASP A 183 -15.23 5.31 -20.31
C ASP A 183 -15.59 6.24 -19.13
N TYR A 184 -16.78 6.11 -18.54
CA TYR A 184 -17.20 6.85 -17.34
C TYR A 184 -16.85 6.08 -16.07
N ILE A 185 -15.57 6.13 -15.71
CA ILE A 185 -15.00 5.37 -14.58
C ILE A 185 -15.63 5.80 -13.25
N LEU A 186 -16.20 4.83 -12.55
CA LEU A 186 -16.76 5.00 -11.22
C LEU A 186 -15.69 4.75 -10.14
N PHE A 187 -15.83 5.45 -9.02
CA PHE A 187 -15.04 5.25 -7.82
C PHE A 187 -15.91 4.65 -6.74
N TYR A 188 -15.37 3.66 -6.04
CA TYR A 188 -16.10 2.85 -5.08
C TYR A 188 -15.47 2.96 -3.69
N GLU A 189 -16.23 2.53 -2.70
CA GLU A 189 -15.82 2.58 -1.30
C GLU A 189 -14.62 1.66 -1.04
N TYR A 190 -14.68 0.45 -1.58
CA TYR A 190 -13.63 -0.58 -1.52
C TYR A 190 -13.70 -1.47 -2.77
N TYR A 191 -12.72 -2.36 -2.91
CA TYR A 191 -12.53 -3.18 -4.10
C TYR A 191 -12.34 -4.64 -3.73
N HIS A 192 -12.89 -5.54 -4.53
CA HIS A 192 -12.80 -6.97 -4.28
C HIS A 192 -11.34 -7.42 -4.20
N GLY A 193 -10.99 -8.16 -3.14
CA GLY A 193 -9.60 -8.52 -2.80
C GLY A 193 -8.84 -9.30 -3.88
N ASP A 194 -9.57 -10.05 -4.71
CA ASP A 194 -8.98 -10.92 -5.74
C ASP A 194 -9.21 -10.52 -7.20
N ASN A 195 -10.24 -9.72 -7.52
CA ASN A 195 -10.60 -9.40 -8.92
C ASN A 195 -10.81 -7.91 -9.17
N GLY A 196 -10.71 -7.06 -8.13
CA GLY A 196 -10.73 -5.61 -8.28
C GLY A 196 -12.10 -5.01 -8.56
N ALA A 197 -13.19 -5.78 -8.54
CA ALA A 197 -14.55 -5.24 -8.68
C ALA A 197 -14.81 -4.15 -7.63
N GLY A 198 -15.37 -3.02 -8.06
CA GLY A 198 -15.76 -1.94 -7.16
C GLY A 198 -17.03 -2.29 -6.38
N LEU A 199 -17.01 -2.04 -5.07
CA LEU A 199 -18.03 -2.49 -4.12
C LEU A 199 -18.43 -1.35 -3.15
N GLY A 200 -19.56 -1.53 -2.47
CA GLY A 200 -20.11 -0.53 -1.57
C GLY A 200 -20.61 0.72 -2.31
N ALA A 201 -20.54 1.87 -1.65
CA ALA A 201 -21.02 3.12 -2.25
C ALA A 201 -20.22 3.49 -3.51
N SER A 202 -20.92 3.71 -4.63
CA SER A 202 -20.36 4.31 -5.84
C SER A 202 -20.24 5.83 -5.72
N HIS A 203 -19.50 6.47 -6.63
CA HIS A 203 -19.13 7.90 -6.57
C HIS A 203 -18.32 8.30 -5.33
N GLN A 204 -17.58 7.36 -4.74
CA GLN A 204 -16.59 7.61 -3.67
C GLN A 204 -15.30 8.25 -4.23
N THR A 205 -15.43 9.40 -4.90
CA THR A 205 -14.28 10.24 -5.32
C THR A 205 -13.59 10.94 -4.16
N GLY A 206 -13.92 10.58 -2.92
CA GLY A 206 -13.17 10.94 -1.72
C GLY A 206 -11.82 10.24 -1.72
N TRP A 207 -11.67 9.16 -0.94
CA TRP A 207 -10.37 8.51 -0.83
C TRP A 207 -9.96 7.72 -2.08
N SER A 208 -10.88 7.21 -2.90
CA SER A 208 -10.52 6.38 -4.06
C SER A 208 -10.00 7.22 -5.23
N GLY A 209 -10.36 8.51 -5.29
CA GLY A 209 -9.84 9.46 -6.29
C GLY A 209 -8.32 9.68 -6.19
N VAL A 210 -7.70 9.33 -5.06
CA VAL A 210 -6.26 9.44 -4.83
C VAL A 210 -5.41 8.62 -5.83
N VAL A 211 -6.01 7.64 -6.52
CA VAL A 211 -5.32 6.87 -7.58
C VAL A 211 -4.77 7.78 -8.69
N ALA A 212 -5.45 8.90 -8.99
CA ALA A 212 -4.92 9.89 -9.94
C ALA A 212 -3.60 10.49 -9.45
N LYS A 213 -3.47 10.74 -8.14
CA LYS A 213 -2.24 11.23 -7.54
C LYS A 213 -1.13 10.19 -7.53
N LEU A 214 -1.47 8.90 -7.44
CA LEU A 214 -0.50 7.83 -7.59
C LEU A 214 0.11 7.80 -9.00
N ILE A 215 -0.73 7.90 -10.03
CA ILE A 215 -0.30 7.97 -11.44
C ILE A 215 0.63 9.16 -11.64
N GLU A 216 0.23 10.35 -11.17
CA GLU A 216 1.06 11.56 -11.26
C GLU A 216 2.39 11.39 -10.49
N LEU A 217 2.34 10.89 -9.26
CA LEU A 217 3.52 10.74 -8.40
C LEU A 217 4.57 9.84 -9.05
N TYR A 218 4.20 8.63 -9.44
CA TYR A 218 5.15 7.68 -10.01
C TYR A 218 5.48 7.94 -11.49
N GLY A 219 4.71 8.78 -12.17
CA GLY A 219 5.06 9.30 -13.49
C GLY A 219 6.09 10.43 -13.47
N LEU A 220 6.21 11.16 -12.36
CA LEU A 220 7.09 12.34 -12.23
C LEU A 220 8.29 12.15 -11.32
N VAL A 221 8.21 11.27 -10.32
CA VAL A 221 9.24 11.13 -9.30
C VAL A 221 10.40 10.26 -9.80
N ASP A 222 11.57 10.89 -9.86
CA ASP A 222 12.85 10.21 -10.02
C ASP A 222 13.36 9.75 -8.63
N PRO A 223 13.59 8.45 -8.41
CA PRO A 223 14.00 7.90 -7.12
C PRO A 223 15.36 8.42 -6.65
N GLU A 224 16.30 8.74 -7.54
CA GLU A 224 17.61 9.29 -7.16
C GLU A 224 17.47 10.74 -6.66
N LYS A 225 16.66 11.55 -7.38
CA LYS A 225 16.34 12.91 -6.94
C LYS A 225 15.58 12.89 -5.62
N LEU A 226 14.67 11.94 -5.43
CA LEU A 226 13.93 11.78 -4.18
C LEU A 226 14.89 11.55 -2.99
N LEU A 227 15.92 10.72 -3.15
CA LEU A 227 16.92 10.49 -2.11
C LEU A 227 17.75 11.73 -1.79
N LYS A 228 18.22 12.44 -2.83
CA LYS A 228 19.06 13.64 -2.72
C LYS A 228 18.33 14.81 -2.06
N VAL A 229 17.12 15.13 -2.53
CA VAL A 229 16.38 16.34 -2.11
C VAL A 229 15.33 16.04 -1.02
N GLY A 230 15.09 14.76 -0.73
CA GLY A 230 14.11 14.32 0.25
C GLY A 230 12.68 14.69 -0.15
N LYS A 231 11.82 14.95 0.86
CA LYS A 231 10.39 15.28 0.65
C LYS A 231 10.14 16.51 -0.25
N LYS A 232 11.14 17.38 -0.44
CA LYS A 232 11.02 18.56 -1.33
C LYS A 232 10.97 18.16 -2.82
N ALA A 233 11.47 16.98 -3.19
CA ALA A 233 11.45 16.51 -4.58
C ALA A 233 10.04 16.41 -5.19
N GLY A 234 9.03 16.05 -4.38
CA GLY A 234 7.64 15.94 -4.84
C GLY A 234 6.89 17.28 -5.02
N PHE A 235 7.52 18.41 -4.67
CA PHE A 235 6.93 19.75 -4.74
C PHE A 235 7.68 20.72 -5.67
N VAL A 236 8.84 20.32 -6.18
CA VAL A 236 9.60 21.12 -7.13
C VAL A 236 8.94 20.92 -8.50
N LYS A 237 8.07 21.85 -8.89
CA LYS A 237 7.63 21.96 -10.29
C LYS A 237 8.87 21.95 -11.18
N GLY A 238 8.87 21.11 -12.21
CA GLY A 238 9.95 21.04 -13.18
C GLY A 238 10.36 22.42 -13.63
N THR A 239 11.52 22.89 -13.17
CA THR A 239 12.21 23.99 -13.82
C THR A 239 12.84 23.38 -15.06
N ASP A 240 12.17 23.57 -16.19
CA ASP A 240 12.73 23.36 -17.51
C ASP A 240 14.02 24.16 -17.64
N ASN A 241 15.16 23.51 -17.41
CA ASN A 241 16.42 23.93 -18.00
C ASN A 241 16.57 23.24 -19.36
N ALA A 242 15.63 23.53 -20.27
CA ALA A 242 15.85 23.39 -21.70
C ALA A 242 16.73 24.57 -22.17
N GLY A 243 17.98 24.59 -21.69
CA GLY A 243 19.05 25.40 -22.28
C GLY A 243 19.46 24.79 -23.61
N LYS A 244 18.61 24.88 -24.63
CA LYS A 244 19.05 24.74 -26.02
C LYS A 244 19.98 25.91 -26.31
N GLN A 245 21.28 25.70 -26.17
CA GLN A 245 22.27 26.53 -26.85
C GLN A 245 22.05 26.35 -28.35
N LYS A 246 21.44 27.36 -28.98
CA LYS A 246 21.64 27.58 -30.40
C LYS A 246 23.09 28.05 -30.60
N LYS A 247 23.89 27.21 -31.23
CA LYS A 247 24.94 27.64 -32.15
C LYS A 247 24.65 26.98 -33.48
#